data_AF-A0A0G3BKQ9-F1
#
_entry.id   AF-A0A0G3BKQ9-F1
#
_cell.length_a   1.000
_cell.length_b   1.000
_cell.length_c   1.000
_cell.angle_alpha   90.00
_cell.angle_beta   90.00
_cell.angle_gamma   90.00
#
_symmetry.space_group_name_H-M   'P 1'
#
loop_
_entity.id
_entity.type
_entity.pdbx_description
1 polymer ?
#
loop_
_entity_poly.entity_id
_entity_poly.type
_entity_poly.pdbx_seq_one_letter_code
_entity_poly.pdbx_strand_id
1 'polypeptide(L)'
;MTAAAFVQATRRLSSTYEPGYWVGAIRPAFAAGQLEHDNVIETYPAHFLVALWEPVQPGNPVLPRWPSMAAIASPDARAALVQLVQHVPVPDRVWLAAEAVDWSLVAEIVLHTDRNLADYHRRELQACVARWRASDIEQMRQAYSDRDPRFEALKERLLPPDLAE
;
A
#
# COMPACT_ATOMS: atom_id res chain seq x y z
N MET A 1 -13.59 4.39 -19.17
CA MET A 1 -12.18 4.18 -19.60
C MET A 1 -12.17 3.43 -20.92
N THR A 2 -11.34 3.85 -21.90
CA THR A 2 -11.27 3.18 -23.21
C THR A 2 -10.25 2.04 -23.20
N ALA A 3 -10.49 1.01 -24.02
CA ALA A 3 -9.52 -0.07 -24.21
C ALA A 3 -8.16 0.45 -24.72
N ALA A 4 -8.18 1.50 -25.55
CA ALA A 4 -6.98 2.14 -26.06
C ALA A 4 -6.10 2.76 -24.96
N ALA A 5 -6.69 3.46 -23.99
CA ALA A 5 -5.95 4.06 -22.89
C ALA A 5 -5.28 2.99 -22.01
N PHE A 6 -5.99 1.89 -21.74
CA PHE A 6 -5.43 0.76 -21.01
C PHE A 6 -4.26 0.11 -21.77
N VAL A 7 -4.42 -0.15 -23.07
CA VAL A 7 -3.34 -0.70 -23.90
C VAL A 7 -2.12 0.24 -23.90
N GLN A 8 -2.32 1.54 -24.05
CA GLN A 8 -1.24 2.52 -24.00
C GLN A 8 -0.52 2.52 -22.64
N ALA A 9 -1.27 2.45 -21.53
CA ALA A 9 -0.69 2.36 -20.20
C ALA A 9 0.16 1.09 -20.03
N THR A 10 -0.35 -0.07 -20.48
CA THR A 10 0.38 -1.35 -20.36
C THR A 10 1.70 -1.38 -21.12
N ARG A 11 1.82 -0.65 -22.24
CA ARG A 11 3.08 -0.57 -23.01
C ARG A 11 4.22 0.10 -22.25
N ARG A 12 3.89 0.92 -21.25
CA ARG A 12 4.88 1.61 -20.40
C ARG A 12 5.29 0.78 -19.19
N LEU A 13 4.65 -0.37 -18.98
CA LEU A 13 4.99 -1.26 -17.87
C LEU A 13 6.22 -2.11 -18.17
N SER A 14 6.90 -2.50 -17.11
CA SER A 14 7.95 -3.51 -17.11
C SER A 14 7.68 -4.55 -16.04
N SER A 15 7.93 -5.82 -16.38
CA SER A 15 7.93 -6.93 -15.43
C SER A 15 9.21 -6.99 -14.60
N THR A 16 10.28 -6.36 -15.06
CA THR A 16 11.60 -6.37 -14.44
C THR A 16 12.00 -4.95 -14.09
N TYR A 17 12.50 -4.76 -12.87
CA TYR A 17 13.03 -3.49 -12.43
C TYR A 17 14.33 -3.17 -13.16
N GLU A 18 14.48 -1.93 -13.63
CA GLU A 18 15.72 -1.37 -14.16
C GLU A 18 15.99 0.00 -13.50
N PRO A 19 17.26 0.36 -13.22
CA PRO A 19 17.59 1.71 -12.79
C PRO A 19 17.04 2.76 -13.78
N GLY A 20 16.44 3.82 -13.24
CA GLY A 20 15.78 4.84 -14.07
C GLY A 20 14.29 4.58 -14.30
N TYR A 21 13.74 3.44 -13.89
CA TYR A 21 12.28 3.21 -13.96
C TYR A 21 11.59 3.81 -12.74
N TRP A 22 10.40 4.34 -12.97
CA TRP A 22 9.48 4.69 -11.89
C TRP A 22 9.02 3.41 -11.19
N VAL A 23 8.85 3.48 -9.87
CA VAL A 23 8.28 2.38 -9.10
C VAL A 23 6.82 2.68 -8.87
N GLY A 24 5.93 1.87 -9.43
CA GLY A 24 4.48 1.97 -9.25
C GLY A 24 3.94 0.84 -8.41
N ALA A 25 2.88 1.08 -7.65
CA ALA A 25 2.19 0.04 -6.91
C ALA A 25 0.67 0.27 -6.94
N ILE A 26 -0.09 -0.83 -7.00
CA ILE A 26 -1.56 -0.81 -7.01
C ILE A 26 -2.06 -1.88 -6.04
N ARG A 27 -3.01 -1.53 -5.18
CA ARG A 27 -3.65 -2.49 -4.26
C ARG A 27 -5.16 -2.22 -4.12
N PRO A 28 -6.00 -3.27 -4.05
CA PRO A 28 -7.39 -3.11 -3.63
C PRO A 28 -7.46 -2.48 -2.21
N ALA A 29 -8.22 -1.40 -2.07
CA ALA A 29 -8.44 -0.74 -0.79
C ALA A 29 -9.66 -1.35 -0.10
N PHE A 30 -10.84 -1.15 -0.69
CA PHE A 30 -12.11 -1.65 -0.21
C PHE A 30 -13.03 -2.03 -1.37
N ALA A 31 -13.93 -2.97 -1.10
CA ALA A 31 -14.87 -3.50 -2.08
C ALA A 31 -16.00 -2.50 -2.39
N ALA A 32 -16.81 -2.82 -3.39
CA ALA A 32 -18.06 -2.10 -3.61
C ALA A 32 -18.98 -2.24 -2.39
N GLY A 33 -19.78 -1.22 -2.13
CA GLY A 33 -20.64 -1.18 -0.95
C GLY A 33 -21.82 -0.23 -1.12
N GLN A 34 -22.54 -0.07 -0.01
CA GLN A 34 -23.71 0.79 0.08
C GLN A 34 -23.59 1.71 1.30
N LEU A 35 -24.12 2.91 1.16
CA LEU A 35 -24.26 3.89 2.22
C LEU A 35 -25.74 4.29 2.30
N GLU A 36 -26.34 4.17 3.47
CA GLU A 36 -27.68 4.70 3.71
C GLU A 36 -27.55 6.10 4.35
N HIS A 37 -28.20 7.09 3.74
CA HIS A 37 -28.28 8.45 4.24
C HIS A 37 -29.65 9.03 3.91
N ASP A 38 -30.34 9.59 4.90
CA ASP A 38 -31.68 10.18 4.74
C ASP A 38 -32.70 9.27 4.03
N ASN A 39 -32.73 7.97 4.38
CA ASN A 39 -33.52 6.92 3.72
C ASN A 39 -33.22 6.73 2.22
N VAL A 40 -32.08 7.23 1.73
CA VAL A 40 -31.56 6.98 0.37
C VAL A 40 -30.37 6.03 0.46
N ILE A 41 -30.39 4.97 -0.35
CA ILE A 41 -29.28 4.02 -0.47
C ILE A 41 -28.41 4.45 -1.66
N GLU A 42 -27.19 4.88 -1.39
CA GLU A 42 -26.17 5.16 -2.39
C GLU A 42 -25.20 3.98 -2.52
N THR A 43 -24.99 3.48 -3.73
CA THR A 43 -24.01 2.43 -4.02
C THR A 43 -22.70 3.04 -4.49
N TYR A 44 -21.56 2.57 -3.97
CA TYR A 44 -20.23 2.96 -4.44
C TYR A 44 -19.43 1.76 -4.98
N PRO A 45 -18.56 1.96 -5.98
CA PRO A 45 -17.78 0.87 -6.57
C PRO A 45 -16.61 0.45 -5.67
N ALA A 46 -15.90 -0.60 -6.08
CA ALA A 46 -14.62 -0.95 -5.45
C ALA A 46 -13.59 0.16 -5.70
N HIS A 47 -12.68 0.32 -4.74
CA HIS A 47 -11.62 1.32 -4.78
C HIS A 47 -10.25 0.68 -4.58
N PHE A 48 -9.26 1.30 -5.20
CA PHE A 48 -7.86 0.87 -5.26
C PHE A 48 -6.97 2.01 -4.81
N LEU A 49 -5.93 1.72 -4.04
CA LEU A 49 -4.85 2.66 -3.79
C LEU A 49 -3.79 2.52 -4.89
N VAL A 50 -3.28 3.65 -5.32
CA VAL A 50 -2.13 3.74 -6.22
C VAL A 50 -1.04 4.57 -5.55
N ALA A 51 0.20 4.14 -5.71
CA ALA A 51 1.37 4.87 -5.25
C ALA A 51 2.46 4.84 -6.32
N LEU A 52 3.23 5.92 -6.39
CA LEU A 52 4.26 6.11 -7.40
C LEU A 52 5.47 6.82 -6.78
N TRP A 53 6.65 6.27 -7.04
CA TRP A 53 7.94 6.83 -6.66
C TRP A 53 8.75 7.14 -7.91
N GLU A 54 9.44 8.28 -7.85
CA GLU A 54 10.45 8.65 -8.84
C GLU A 54 11.54 7.59 -8.97
N PRO A 55 12.22 7.54 -10.14
CA PRO A 55 13.34 6.66 -10.34
C PRO A 55 14.42 6.83 -9.28
N VAL A 56 14.86 5.70 -8.74
CA VAL A 56 15.92 5.66 -7.74
C VAL A 56 17.24 6.09 -8.39
N GLN A 57 17.92 7.07 -7.78
CA GLN A 57 19.16 7.63 -8.33
C GLN A 57 20.34 6.67 -8.10
N PRO A 58 21.30 6.55 -9.04
CA PRO A 58 22.44 5.64 -8.90
C PRO A 58 23.28 5.84 -7.63
N GLY A 59 23.34 7.05 -7.09
CA GLY A 59 24.06 7.38 -5.86
C GLY A 59 23.26 7.17 -4.56
N ASN A 60 21.97 6.85 -4.65
CA ASN A 60 21.09 6.59 -3.51
C ASN A 60 20.08 5.50 -3.88
N PRO A 61 20.47 4.20 -3.80
CA PRO A 61 19.67 3.08 -4.29
C PRO A 61 18.47 2.73 -3.40
N VAL A 62 18.10 3.59 -2.46
CA VAL A 62 17.02 3.34 -1.50
C VAL A 62 15.75 4.03 -1.97
N LEU A 63 14.68 3.26 -2.10
CA LEU A 63 13.35 3.81 -2.38
C LEU A 63 12.92 4.69 -1.19
N PRO A 64 12.55 5.97 -1.41
CA PRO A 64 12.07 6.82 -0.34
C PRO A 64 10.84 6.21 0.33
N ARG A 65 10.70 6.42 1.65
CA ARG A 65 9.51 5.97 2.38
C ARG A 65 8.22 6.56 1.81
N TRP A 66 8.26 7.84 1.42
CA TRP A 66 7.10 8.57 0.91
C TRP A 66 7.07 8.51 -0.62
N PRO A 67 5.94 8.12 -1.24
CA PRO A 67 5.78 8.22 -2.68
C PRO A 67 5.69 9.67 -3.13
N SER A 68 6.13 9.95 -4.36
CA SER A 68 5.91 11.23 -5.03
C SER A 68 4.43 11.47 -5.34
N MET A 69 3.64 10.40 -5.49
CA MET A 69 2.19 10.46 -5.66
C MET A 69 1.51 9.29 -4.96
N ALA A 70 0.42 9.58 -4.26
CA ALA A 70 -0.53 8.60 -3.73
C ALA A 70 -1.95 9.06 -4.09
N ALA A 71 -2.78 8.14 -4.57
CA ALA A 71 -4.17 8.44 -4.91
C ALA A 71 -5.08 7.23 -4.67
N ILE A 72 -6.38 7.50 -4.68
CA ILE A 72 -7.43 6.49 -4.72
C ILE A 72 -8.06 6.48 -6.11
N ALA A 73 -8.36 5.28 -6.62
CA ALA A 73 -8.87 5.06 -7.96
C ALA A 73 -10.06 4.08 -7.92
N SER A 74 -10.99 4.23 -8.85
CA SER A 74 -12.15 3.36 -9.03
C SER A 74 -12.51 3.28 -10.53
N PRO A 75 -13.30 2.30 -10.98
CA PRO A 75 -13.93 1.22 -10.22
C PRO A 75 -13.10 -0.08 -10.16
N ASP A 76 -12.01 -0.18 -10.93
CA ASP A 76 -11.25 -1.42 -11.10
C ASP A 76 -9.74 -1.18 -11.21
N ALA A 77 -8.98 -2.29 -11.19
CA ALA A 77 -7.52 -2.24 -11.28
C ALA A 77 -7.00 -1.67 -12.61
N ARG A 78 -7.79 -1.74 -13.69
CA ARG A 78 -7.40 -1.18 -14.99
C ARG A 78 -7.49 0.34 -14.97
N ALA A 79 -8.53 0.89 -14.36
CA ALA A 79 -8.69 2.33 -14.14
C ALA A 79 -7.57 2.85 -13.23
N ALA A 80 -7.26 2.13 -12.15
CA ALA A 80 -6.15 2.44 -11.27
C ALA A 80 -4.81 2.46 -12.01
N LEU A 81 -4.56 1.48 -12.89
CA LEU A 81 -3.34 1.45 -13.70
C LEU A 81 -3.25 2.64 -14.65
N VAL A 82 -4.34 2.97 -15.35
CA VAL A 82 -4.35 4.11 -16.27
C VAL A 82 -4.05 5.40 -15.51
N GLN A 83 -4.69 5.62 -14.36
CA GLN A 83 -4.43 6.78 -13.51
C GLN A 83 -2.97 6.83 -13.04
N LEU A 84 -2.41 5.71 -12.57
CA LEU A 84 -1.01 5.63 -12.16
C LEU A 84 -0.06 6.06 -13.29
N VAL A 85 -0.23 5.50 -14.49
CA VAL A 85 0.66 5.77 -15.63
C VAL A 85 0.50 7.20 -16.19
N GLN A 86 -0.66 7.84 -15.99
CA GLN A 86 -0.87 9.24 -16.37
C GLN A 86 0.01 10.23 -15.59
N HIS A 87 0.46 9.86 -14.39
CA HIS A 87 1.35 10.69 -13.57
C HIS A 87 2.83 10.54 -13.93
N VAL A 88 3.17 9.65 -14.87
CA VAL A 88 4.54 9.34 -15.23
C VAL A 88 4.91 10.09 -16.52
N PRO A 89 5.97 10.94 -16.52
CA PRO A 89 6.42 11.67 -17.70
C PRO A 89 6.71 10.74 -18.88
N VAL A 90 6.35 11.15 -20.10
CA VAL A 90 6.73 10.41 -21.32
C VAL A 90 8.18 10.78 -21.68
N PRO A 91 9.07 9.82 -22.02
CA PRO A 91 8.81 8.43 -22.39
C PRO A 91 9.03 7.39 -21.26
N ASP A 92 9.08 7.80 -20.00
CA ASP A 92 9.53 6.95 -18.90
C ASP A 92 8.66 5.69 -18.71
N ARG A 93 9.29 4.66 -18.15
CA ARG A 93 8.67 3.36 -17.87
C ARG A 93 8.41 3.19 -16.38
N VAL A 94 7.44 2.31 -16.09
CA VAL A 94 7.03 1.96 -14.73
C VAL A 94 7.30 0.48 -14.51
N TRP A 95 8.01 0.16 -13.44
CA TRP A 95 8.01 -1.18 -12.88
C TRP A 95 6.92 -1.26 -11.79
N LEU A 96 6.02 -2.24 -11.91
CA LEU A 96 5.00 -2.47 -10.88
C LEU A 96 5.59 -3.35 -9.78
N ALA A 97 5.79 -2.76 -8.60
CA ALA A 97 6.26 -3.47 -7.42
C ALA A 97 5.20 -4.43 -6.91
N ALA A 98 5.58 -5.70 -6.73
CA ALA A 98 4.70 -6.73 -6.19
C ALA A 98 4.67 -6.73 -4.64
N GLU A 99 5.74 -6.27 -3.99
CA GLU A 99 5.94 -6.37 -2.55
C GLU A 99 6.65 -5.11 -1.99
N ALA A 100 6.60 -4.94 -0.66
CA ALA A 100 7.28 -3.89 0.12
C ALA A 100 6.74 -2.44 0.03
N VAL A 101 5.41 -2.28 -0.05
CA VAL A 101 4.75 -0.97 0.12
C VAL A 101 4.02 -0.90 1.46
N ASP A 102 4.29 0.14 2.26
CA ASP A 102 3.48 0.47 3.44
C ASP A 102 2.13 1.07 2.98
N TRP A 103 1.14 0.20 2.78
CA TRP A 103 -0.18 0.58 2.32
C TRP A 103 -0.97 1.40 3.35
N SER A 104 -0.66 1.23 4.64
CA SER A 104 -1.22 2.07 5.69
C SER A 104 -0.76 3.52 5.50
N LEU A 105 0.54 3.73 5.24
CA LEU A 105 1.08 5.05 4.92
C LEU A 105 0.45 5.65 3.65
N VAL A 106 0.29 4.87 2.59
CA VAL A 106 -0.34 5.35 1.35
C VAL A 106 -1.78 5.82 1.60
N ALA A 107 -2.57 5.04 2.36
CA ALA A 107 -3.93 5.43 2.74
C ALA A 107 -3.96 6.68 3.63
N GLU A 108 -3.05 6.79 4.60
CA GLU A 108 -2.89 7.96 5.45
C GLU A 108 -2.57 9.22 4.62
N ILE A 109 -1.66 9.12 3.63
CA ILE A 109 -1.37 10.23 2.72
C ILE A 109 -2.65 10.67 1.99
N VAL A 110 -3.41 9.72 1.41
CA VAL A 110 -4.65 10.05 0.70
C VAL A 110 -5.66 10.74 1.63
N LEU A 111 -5.85 10.21 2.84
CA LEU A 111 -6.75 10.78 3.86
C LEU A 111 -6.41 12.24 4.21
N HIS A 112 -5.11 12.57 4.24
CA HIS A 112 -4.62 13.89 4.64
C HIS A 112 -4.43 14.88 3.49
N THR A 113 -4.28 14.40 2.25
CA THR A 113 -3.98 15.25 1.09
C THR A 113 -5.18 15.46 0.17
N ASP A 114 -6.07 14.49 0.05
CA ASP A 114 -7.27 14.61 -0.79
C ASP A 114 -8.43 15.26 -0.02
N ARG A 115 -8.72 16.50 -0.41
CA ARG A 115 -9.80 17.31 0.18
C ARG A 115 -11.19 16.91 -0.33
N ASN A 116 -11.26 16.19 -1.45
CA ASN A 116 -12.51 15.85 -2.13
C ASN A 116 -13.03 14.45 -1.77
N LEU A 117 -12.41 13.78 -0.78
CA LEU A 117 -12.89 12.51 -0.29
C LEU A 117 -14.28 12.66 0.33
N ALA A 118 -15.26 11.98 -0.27
CA ALA A 118 -16.55 11.72 0.35
C ALA A 118 -16.39 10.94 1.67
N ASP A 119 -17.40 11.00 2.53
CA ASP A 119 -17.35 10.44 3.89
C ASP A 119 -17.11 8.93 3.90
N TYR A 120 -17.69 8.19 2.95
CA TYR A 120 -17.44 6.75 2.84
C TYR A 120 -15.96 6.47 2.54
N HIS A 121 -15.30 7.25 1.67
CA HIS A 121 -13.87 7.05 1.42
C HIS A 121 -13.06 7.20 2.70
N ARG A 122 -13.36 8.22 3.50
CA ARG A 122 -12.65 8.47 4.77
C ARG A 122 -12.82 7.30 5.72
N ARG A 123 -14.06 6.86 5.94
CA ARG A 123 -14.38 5.73 6.80
C ARG A 123 -13.71 4.43 6.34
N GLU A 124 -13.86 4.07 5.07
CA GLU A 124 -13.33 2.81 4.54
C GLU A 124 -11.79 2.82 4.54
N LEU A 125 -11.14 3.94 4.21
CA LEU A 125 -9.68 4.07 4.27
C LEU A 125 -9.15 3.98 5.70
N GLN A 126 -9.81 4.63 6.67
CA GLN A 126 -9.45 4.51 8.10
C GLN A 126 -9.55 3.06 8.58
N ALA A 127 -10.62 2.36 8.20
CA ALA A 127 -10.77 0.94 8.52
C ALA A 127 -9.66 0.08 7.88
N CYS A 128 -9.27 0.41 6.64
CA CYS A 128 -8.14 -0.25 5.99
C CYS A 128 -6.82 -0.04 6.74
N VAL A 129 -6.51 1.20 7.12
CA VAL A 129 -5.31 1.54 7.91
C VAL A 129 -5.28 0.74 9.21
N ALA A 130 -6.37 0.76 9.98
CA ALA A 130 -6.44 0.03 11.24
C ALA A 130 -6.21 -1.48 11.04
N ARG A 131 -6.84 -2.08 10.02
CA ARG A 131 -6.68 -3.50 9.69
C ARG A 131 -5.24 -3.84 9.28
N TRP A 132 -4.62 -3.03 8.43
CA TRP A 132 -3.25 -3.30 7.96
C TRP A 132 -2.23 -3.12 9.06
N ARG A 133 -2.32 -2.06 9.88
CA ARG A 133 -1.45 -1.88 11.05
C ARG A 133 -1.60 -3.01 12.07
N ALA A 134 -2.82 -3.49 12.32
CA ALA A 134 -3.04 -4.64 13.19
C ALA A 134 -2.37 -5.91 12.63
N SER A 135 -2.46 -6.12 11.31
CA SER A 135 -1.77 -7.24 10.65
C SER A 135 -0.25 -7.13 10.71
N ASP A 136 0.31 -5.91 10.59
CA ASP A 136 1.75 -5.67 10.70
C ASP A 136 2.22 -6.00 12.12
N ILE A 137 1.49 -5.55 13.15
CA ILE A 137 1.80 -5.86 14.56
C ILE A 137 1.79 -7.37 14.81
N GLU A 138 0.81 -8.09 14.25
CA GLU A 138 0.73 -9.54 14.42
C GLU A 138 1.92 -10.24 13.73
N GLN A 139 2.28 -9.83 12.51
CA GLN A 139 3.48 -10.35 11.85
C GLN A 139 4.75 -10.03 12.64
N MET A 140 4.86 -8.82 13.21
CA MET A 140 6.01 -8.44 14.02
C MET A 140 6.16 -9.33 15.25
N ARG A 141 5.06 -9.63 15.95
CA ARG A 141 5.07 -10.54 17.12
C ARG A 141 5.50 -11.96 16.76
N GLN A 142 5.19 -12.41 15.55
CA GLN A 142 5.56 -13.74 15.07
C GLN A 142 7.02 -13.80 14.60
N ALA A 143 7.49 -12.76 13.90
CA ALA A 143 8.80 -12.73 13.26
C ALA A 143 9.91 -12.22 14.18
N TYR A 144 9.59 -11.37 15.14
CA TYR A 144 10.54 -10.74 16.06
C TYR A 144 10.12 -11.03 17.49
N SER A 145 10.99 -11.72 18.22
CA SER A 145 10.80 -12.00 19.65
C SER A 145 11.98 -11.44 20.43
N ASP A 146 11.69 -10.82 21.56
CA ASP A 146 12.71 -10.43 22.55
C ASP A 146 13.34 -11.64 23.24
N ARG A 147 12.79 -12.85 22.99
CA ARG A 147 13.37 -14.11 23.45
C ARG A 147 14.53 -14.50 22.54
N ASP A 148 15.72 -14.03 22.87
CA ASP A 148 16.95 -14.62 22.34
C ASP A 148 17.05 -16.07 22.85
N PRO A 149 17.06 -17.09 21.96
CA PRO A 149 17.18 -18.48 22.38
C PRO A 149 18.41 -18.74 23.25
N ARG A 150 19.49 -17.97 23.08
CA ARG A 150 20.69 -18.06 23.91
C ARG A 150 20.47 -17.44 25.29
N PHE A 151 19.71 -16.35 25.37
CA PHE A 151 19.35 -15.73 26.64
C PHE A 151 18.37 -16.58 27.44
N GLU A 152 17.36 -17.19 26.78
CA GLU A 152 16.43 -18.11 27.44
C GLU A 152 17.14 -19.39 27.91
N ALA A 153 18.02 -19.98 27.09
CA ALA A 153 18.84 -21.12 27.52
C ALA A 153 19.82 -20.76 28.65
N LEU A 154 20.32 -19.52 28.71
CA LEU A 154 21.13 -19.04 29.82
C LEU A 154 20.28 -18.84 31.09
N LYS A 155 19.07 -18.29 30.96
CA LYS A 155 18.12 -18.10 32.05
C LYS A 155 17.70 -19.43 32.68
N GLU A 156 17.39 -20.44 31.86
CA GLU A 156 17.09 -21.82 32.29
C GLU A 156 18.28 -22.47 33.01
N ARG A 157 19.52 -22.13 32.64
CA ARG A 157 20.73 -22.65 33.29
C ARG A 157 21.09 -21.93 34.60
N LEU A 158 20.68 -20.68 34.76
CA LEU A 158 21.05 -19.83 35.91
C LEU A 158 20.00 -19.79 37.01
N LEU A 159 18.73 -20.05 36.71
CA LEU A 159 17.68 -20.11 37.73
C LEU A 159 17.57 -21.54 38.30
N PRO A 160 17.75 -21.75 39.61
CA PRO A 160 17.47 -23.05 40.23
C PRO A 160 15.96 -23.37 40.17
N PRO A 161 15.57 -24.66 40.16
CA PRO A 161 14.18 -25.09 39.91
C PRO A 161 13.12 -24.63 40.92
N ASP A 162 13.51 -24.05 42.06
CA ASP A 162 12.60 -23.72 43.17
C ASP A 162 12.07 -22.27 43.20
N LEU A 163 12.14 -21.53 42.08
CA LEU A 163 11.50 -20.21 41.94
C LEU A 163 10.57 -20.12 40.73
N ALA A 164 9.91 -21.24 40.41
CA ALA A 164 8.82 -21.30 39.43
C ALA A 164 7.47 -21.51 40.13
N GLU A 165 7.01 -20.51 40.88
CA GLU A 165 5.60 -20.26 41.19
C GLU A 165 5.29 -18.77 41.01
#